data_AF-W5N130-F1
#
_entry.id   AF-W5N130-F1
#
_cell.length_a   1.000
_cell.length_b   1.000
_cell.length_c   1.000
_cell.angle_alpha   90.00
_cell.angle_beta   90.00
_cell.angle_gamma   90.00
#
_symmetry.space_group_name_H-M   'P 1'
#
loop_
_entity.id
_entity.type
_entity.pdbx_description
1 polymer ?
#
loop_
_entity_poly.entity_id
_entity_poly.type
_entity_poly.pdbx_seq_one_letter_code
_entity_poly.pdbx_strand_id
1 'polypeptide(L)'
;LEMNPWVPAPYAVTPAAQVLARCVASGALSEDVDGIPRDITVFSPQLLEAEQVAALRHDINEKSLEVELLQLEKEGAEVTHSFYLSKKFEALQQFTSHLQEVLHERRSLWQRLMKPHCQQNLPVEANLHRYVVQLVSMAADFIKNLESRVQTTRSIPDIGQSMASLDNALTRLLSLVSDVEELSKQILQWKDLQINAPKQSP
;
A
#
# COMPACT_ATOMS: atom_id res chain seq x y z
N LEU A 1 -63.66 35.17 -7.68
CA LEU A 1 -63.30 34.18 -8.72
C LEU A 1 -62.94 34.98 -9.97
N GLU A 2 -61.71 35.47 -10.03
CA GLU A 2 -61.18 36.18 -11.18
C GLU A 2 -60.89 35.17 -12.30
N MET A 3 -61.53 35.37 -13.46
CA MET A 3 -61.27 34.61 -14.67
C MET A 3 -59.91 35.05 -15.23
N ASN A 4 -58.96 34.12 -15.26
CA ASN A 4 -57.63 34.33 -15.80
C ASN A 4 -57.73 34.57 -17.33
N PRO A 5 -57.30 35.74 -17.85
CA PRO A 5 -57.46 36.12 -19.26
C PRO A 5 -56.59 35.29 -20.23
N TRP A 6 -55.71 34.45 -19.71
CA TRP A 6 -54.77 33.61 -20.48
C TRP A 6 -55.20 32.16 -20.64
N VAL A 7 -56.39 31.78 -20.16
CA VAL A 7 -56.96 30.45 -20.38
C VAL A 7 -57.83 30.51 -21.63
N PRO A 8 -57.46 29.87 -22.76
CA PRO A 8 -58.31 29.82 -23.93
C PRO A 8 -59.59 29.08 -23.56
N ALA A 9 -60.74 29.75 -23.65
CA ALA A 9 -62.03 29.08 -23.50
C ALA A 9 -62.16 28.06 -24.65
N PRO A 10 -62.37 26.76 -24.36
CA PRO A 10 -62.24 25.68 -25.35
C PRO A 10 -63.22 25.74 -26.54
N TYR A 11 -64.16 26.71 -26.55
CA TYR A 11 -65.19 26.84 -27.58
C TYR A 11 -65.43 28.29 -28.06
N ALA A 12 -64.55 29.24 -27.75
CA ALA A 12 -64.70 30.62 -28.21
C ALA A 12 -63.77 30.89 -29.41
N VAL A 13 -64.34 31.05 -30.60
CA VAL A 13 -63.62 31.57 -31.77
C VAL A 13 -63.31 33.03 -31.49
N THR A 14 -62.05 33.37 -31.25
CA THR A 14 -61.61 34.75 -30.99
C THR A 14 -62.00 35.65 -32.17
N PRO A 15 -62.29 36.94 -31.94
CA PRO A 15 -62.62 37.88 -33.03
C PRO A 15 -61.56 37.91 -34.14
N ALA A 16 -60.29 37.76 -33.76
CA ALA A 16 -59.18 37.61 -34.70
C ALA A 16 -59.35 36.36 -35.59
N ALA A 17 -59.72 35.21 -35.03
CA ALA A 17 -59.96 34.00 -35.79
C ALA A 17 -61.15 34.14 -36.75
N GLN A 18 -62.19 34.90 -36.40
CA GLN A 18 -63.31 35.18 -37.31
C GLN A 18 -62.90 36.08 -38.49
N VAL A 19 -62.05 37.09 -38.23
CA VAL A 19 -61.52 37.96 -39.29
C VAL A 19 -60.61 37.15 -40.22
N LEU A 20 -59.72 36.33 -39.67
CA LEU A 20 -58.84 35.46 -40.46
C LEU A 20 -59.65 34.46 -41.29
N ALA A 21 -60.67 33.81 -40.71
CA ALA A 21 -61.56 32.91 -41.44
C ALA A 21 -62.30 33.62 -42.59
N ARG A 22 -62.71 34.89 -42.40
CA ARG A 22 -63.29 35.69 -43.47
C ARG A 22 -62.28 36.03 -44.56
N CYS A 23 -61.03 36.35 -44.21
CA CYS A 23 -59.96 36.64 -45.16
C CYS A 23 -59.57 35.40 -45.98
N VAL A 24 -59.58 34.21 -45.37
CA VAL A 24 -59.42 32.93 -46.08
C VAL A 24 -60.60 32.69 -47.01
N ALA A 25 -61.83 32.81 -46.50
CA ALA A 25 -63.05 32.61 -47.30
C ALA A 25 -63.19 33.61 -48.46
N SER A 26 -62.66 34.83 -48.31
CA SER A 26 -62.63 35.83 -49.38
C SER A 26 -61.48 35.63 -50.37
N GLY A 27 -60.64 34.61 -50.20
CA GLY A 27 -59.46 34.36 -51.02
C GLY A 27 -58.35 35.42 -50.88
N ALA A 28 -58.42 36.27 -49.85
CA ALA A 28 -57.43 37.31 -49.57
C ALA A 28 -56.22 36.76 -48.80
N LEU A 29 -56.40 35.62 -48.10
CA LEU A 29 -55.33 34.84 -47.48
C LEU A 29 -55.41 33.39 -47.98
N SER A 30 -54.27 32.76 -48.23
CA SER A 30 -54.17 31.31 -48.41
C SER A 30 -54.08 30.63 -47.04
N GLU A 31 -54.72 29.47 -46.88
CA GLU A 31 -54.52 28.58 -45.72
C GLU A 31 -53.11 27.97 -45.67
N ASP A 32 -52.39 28.04 -46.80
CA ASP A 32 -51.05 27.48 -46.94
C ASP A 32 -50.00 28.52 -46.50
N VAL A 33 -49.57 28.40 -45.24
CA VAL A 33 -48.60 29.33 -44.61
C VAL A 33 -47.16 29.00 -45.02
N ASP A 34 -46.92 27.80 -45.54
CA ASP A 34 -45.58 27.32 -45.92
C ASP A 34 -45.04 27.93 -47.23
N GLY A 35 -45.89 28.63 -47.99
CA GLY A 35 -45.53 29.27 -49.25
C GLY A 35 -45.14 30.75 -49.17
N ILE A 36 -45.13 31.37 -47.97
CA ILE A 36 -44.80 32.79 -47.83
C ILE A 36 -43.29 32.99 -48.06
N PRO A 37 -42.86 33.75 -49.09
CA PRO A 37 -41.46 34.12 -49.21
C PRO A 37 -41.06 34.90 -47.95
N ARG A 38 -40.12 34.35 -47.18
CA ARG A 38 -39.46 35.08 -46.09
C ARG A 38 -38.54 36.13 -46.71
N ASP A 39 -39.12 37.13 -47.35
CA ASP A 39 -38.35 38.25 -47.88
C ASP A 39 -37.91 39.09 -46.68
N ILE A 40 -36.64 38.96 -46.33
CA ILE A 40 -35.99 39.49 -45.11
C ILE A 40 -36.02 41.03 -45.04
N THR A 41 -36.48 41.69 -46.11
CA THR A 41 -36.54 43.16 -46.25
C THR A 41 -37.65 43.84 -45.46
N VAL A 42 -38.56 43.09 -44.82
CA VAL A 42 -39.74 43.64 -44.12
C VAL A 42 -39.51 43.87 -42.61
N PHE A 43 -38.45 43.32 -42.02
CA PHE A 43 -38.19 43.39 -40.58
C PHE A 43 -37.13 44.44 -40.20
N SER A 44 -37.25 45.03 -39.01
CA SER A 44 -36.24 45.96 -38.46
C SER A 44 -34.87 45.26 -38.36
N PRO A 45 -33.75 45.92 -38.71
CA PRO A 45 -32.41 45.33 -38.60
C PRO A 45 -32.10 44.80 -37.20
N GLN A 46 -32.65 45.45 -36.16
CA GLN A 46 -32.50 45.03 -34.76
C GLN A 46 -33.21 43.69 -34.46
N LEU A 47 -34.33 43.41 -35.13
CA LEU A 47 -35.06 42.15 -34.98
C LEU A 47 -34.28 41.01 -35.66
N LEU A 48 -33.70 41.27 -36.84
CA LEU A 48 -32.88 40.31 -37.55
C LEU A 48 -31.61 39.96 -36.75
N GLU A 49 -30.95 40.95 -36.15
CA GLU A 49 -29.82 40.73 -35.24
C GLU A 49 -30.26 39.92 -33.99
N ALA A 50 -31.41 40.24 -33.40
CA ALA A 50 -31.93 39.48 -32.27
C ALA A 50 -32.25 38.02 -32.61
N GLU A 51 -32.81 37.77 -33.80
CA GLU A 51 -33.08 36.41 -34.31
C GLU A 51 -31.77 35.64 -34.54
N GLN A 52 -30.74 36.27 -35.13
CA GLN A 52 -29.42 35.66 -35.30
C GLN A 52 -28.75 35.34 -33.96
N VAL A 53 -28.83 36.25 -32.99
CA VAL A 53 -28.31 36.03 -31.63
C VAL A 53 -29.07 34.90 -30.93
N ALA A 54 -30.39 34.82 -31.10
CA ALA A 54 -31.21 33.75 -30.55
C ALA A 54 -30.84 32.39 -31.17
N ALA A 55 -30.62 32.33 -32.48
CA ALA A 55 -30.16 31.13 -33.18
C ALA A 55 -28.77 30.69 -32.66
N LEU A 56 -27.80 31.60 -32.60
CA LEU A 56 -26.47 31.30 -32.05
C LEU A 56 -26.54 30.87 -30.58
N ARG A 57 -27.42 31.48 -29.78
CA ARG A 57 -27.64 31.08 -28.38
C ARG A 57 -28.20 29.67 -28.29
N HIS A 58 -29.10 29.30 -29.19
CA HIS A 58 -29.65 27.96 -29.26
C HIS A 58 -28.55 26.94 -29.57
N ASP A 59 -27.72 27.21 -30.59
CA ASP A 59 -26.60 26.35 -30.97
C ASP A 59 -25.60 26.18 -29.83
N ILE A 60 -25.26 27.26 -29.12
CA ILE A 60 -24.37 27.20 -27.94
C ILE A 60 -24.98 26.31 -26.85
N ASN A 61 -26.26 26.46 -26.57
CA ASN A 61 -26.93 25.65 -25.55
C ASN A 61 -26.98 24.17 -25.97
N GLU A 62 -27.26 23.88 -27.25
CA GLU A 62 -27.23 22.52 -27.79
C GLU A 62 -25.85 21.89 -27.62
N LYS A 63 -24.78 22.60 -28.03
CA LYS A 63 -23.41 22.12 -27.87
C LYS A 63 -22.99 21.98 -26.40
N SER A 64 -23.46 22.86 -25.53
CA SER A 64 -23.23 22.74 -24.08
C SER A 64 -23.83 21.46 -23.53
N LEU A 65 -25.07 21.13 -23.93
CA LEU A 65 -25.74 19.89 -23.52
C LEU A 65 -25.02 18.65 -24.06
N GLU A 66 -24.55 18.68 -25.30
CA GLU A 66 -23.77 17.58 -25.89
C GLU A 66 -22.48 17.32 -25.09
N VAL A 67 -21.79 18.39 -24.68
CA VAL A 67 -20.59 18.27 -23.83
C VAL A 67 -20.91 17.71 -22.45
N GLU A 68 -21.99 18.16 -21.82
CA GLU A 68 -22.43 17.63 -20.52
C GLU A 68 -22.78 16.14 -20.60
N LEU A 69 -23.46 15.70 -21.66
CA LEU A 69 -23.79 14.30 -21.88
C LEU A 69 -22.52 13.43 -22.03
N LEU A 70 -21.55 13.88 -22.82
CA LEU A 70 -20.27 13.17 -22.99
C LEU A 70 -19.47 13.11 -21.70
N GLN A 71 -19.51 14.18 -20.90
CA GLN A 71 -18.85 14.23 -19.60
C GLN A 71 -19.48 13.23 -18.62
N LEU A 72 -20.82 13.16 -18.58
CA LEU A 72 -21.54 12.17 -17.77
C LEU A 72 -21.25 10.73 -18.23
N GLU A 73 -21.19 10.47 -19.54
CA GLU A 73 -20.82 9.15 -20.07
C GLU A 73 -19.40 8.77 -19.63
N LYS A 74 -18.45 9.71 -19.73
CA LYS A 74 -17.07 9.50 -19.28
C LYS A 74 -16.98 9.24 -17.77
N GLU A 75 -17.75 9.94 -16.94
CA GLU A 75 -17.77 9.75 -15.49
C GLU A 75 -18.42 8.41 -15.11
N GLY A 76 -19.47 7.99 -15.83
CA GLY A 76 -20.11 6.69 -15.66
C GLY A 76 -19.36 5.53 -16.30
N ALA A 77 -18.36 5.80 -17.13
CA ALA A 77 -17.71 4.85 -18.03
C ALA A 77 -17.19 3.59 -17.31
N GLU A 78 -16.64 3.75 -16.12
CA GLU A 78 -16.07 2.64 -15.34
C GLU A 78 -17.11 1.60 -14.89
N VAL A 79 -18.38 2.01 -14.78
CA VAL A 79 -19.48 1.16 -14.29
C VAL A 79 -20.51 0.83 -15.38
N THR A 80 -20.53 1.55 -16.50
CA THR A 80 -21.46 1.30 -17.61
C THR A 80 -20.81 0.55 -18.77
N HIS A 81 -19.55 0.83 -19.11
CA HIS A 81 -18.93 0.21 -20.28
C HIS A 81 -18.36 -1.16 -19.95
N SER A 82 -18.70 -2.13 -20.81
CA SER A 82 -18.20 -3.50 -20.74
C SER A 82 -16.67 -3.57 -20.69
N PHE A 83 -15.94 -2.69 -21.39
CA PHE A 83 -14.48 -2.73 -21.42
C PHE A 83 -13.85 -2.58 -20.02
N TYR A 84 -14.28 -1.56 -19.26
CA TYR A 84 -13.75 -1.31 -17.92
C TYR A 84 -14.25 -2.36 -16.92
N LEU A 85 -15.52 -2.75 -17.02
CA LEU A 85 -16.12 -3.80 -16.20
C LEU A 85 -15.42 -5.15 -16.41
N SER A 86 -15.17 -5.55 -17.65
CA SER A 86 -14.49 -6.81 -17.98
C SER A 86 -13.09 -6.87 -17.36
N LYS A 87 -12.33 -5.78 -17.42
CA LYS A 87 -11.01 -5.69 -16.78
C LYS A 87 -11.09 -5.83 -15.25
N LYS A 88 -12.08 -5.20 -14.61
CA LYS A 88 -12.32 -5.33 -13.16
C LYS A 88 -12.75 -6.75 -12.79
N PHE A 89 -13.62 -7.37 -13.60
CA PHE A 89 -14.09 -8.73 -13.41
C PHE A 89 -12.94 -9.74 -13.55
N GLU A 90 -12.08 -9.57 -14.56
CA GLU A 90 -10.90 -10.41 -14.75
C GLU A 90 -9.96 -10.34 -13.55
N ALA A 91 -9.67 -9.13 -13.05
CA ALA A 91 -8.84 -8.96 -11.86
C ALA A 91 -9.47 -9.64 -10.61
N LEU A 92 -10.79 -9.50 -10.43
CA LEU A 92 -11.51 -10.14 -9.33
C LEU A 92 -11.52 -11.67 -9.47
N GLN A 93 -11.68 -12.18 -10.69
CA GLN A 93 -11.65 -13.60 -10.99
C GLN A 93 -10.28 -14.19 -10.71
N GLN A 94 -9.19 -13.53 -11.13
CA GLN A 94 -7.82 -13.93 -10.82
C GLN A 94 -7.58 -13.98 -9.31
N PHE A 95 -7.97 -12.93 -8.58
CA PHE A 95 -7.85 -12.89 -7.13
C PHE A 95 -8.64 -14.02 -6.45
N THR A 96 -9.85 -14.28 -6.91
CA THR A 96 -10.70 -15.35 -6.38
C THR A 96 -10.09 -16.72 -6.65
N SER A 97 -9.52 -16.94 -7.83
CA SER A 97 -8.81 -18.18 -8.18
C SER A 97 -7.63 -18.43 -7.24
N HIS A 98 -6.79 -17.41 -7.01
CA HIS A 98 -5.67 -17.52 -6.07
C HIS A 98 -6.13 -17.82 -4.64
N LEU A 99 -7.22 -17.20 -4.19
CA LEU A 99 -7.81 -17.52 -2.88
C LEU A 99 -8.26 -18.98 -2.79
N GLN A 100 -8.87 -19.50 -3.84
CA GLN A 100 -9.27 -20.91 -3.91
C GLN A 100 -8.07 -21.86 -3.86
N GLU A 101 -6.99 -21.54 -4.58
CA GLU A 101 -5.72 -22.29 -4.54
C GLU A 101 -5.12 -22.29 -3.12
N VAL A 102 -5.06 -21.14 -2.46
CA VAL A 102 -4.55 -21.03 -1.08
C VAL A 102 -5.39 -21.86 -0.11
N LEU A 103 -6.73 -21.84 -0.25
CA LEU A 103 -7.61 -22.67 0.57
C LEU A 103 -7.43 -24.16 0.28
N HIS A 104 -7.19 -24.53 -0.97
CA HIS A 104 -6.88 -25.90 -1.36
C HIS A 104 -5.57 -26.38 -0.75
N GLU A 105 -4.51 -25.59 -0.87
CA GLU A 105 -3.19 -25.89 -0.27
C GLU A 105 -3.26 -25.97 1.25
N ARG A 106 -3.99 -25.05 1.90
CA ARG A 106 -4.24 -25.13 3.34
C ARG A 106 -4.94 -26.43 3.70
N ARG A 107 -5.97 -26.84 2.96
CA ARG A 107 -6.68 -28.10 3.21
C ARG A 107 -5.77 -29.31 2.98
N SER A 108 -4.98 -29.31 1.92
CA SER A 108 -3.99 -30.34 1.60
C SER A 108 -2.94 -30.47 2.71
N LEU A 109 -2.40 -29.34 3.18
CA LEU A 109 -1.47 -29.29 4.30
C LEU A 109 -2.10 -29.81 5.59
N TRP A 110 -3.32 -29.39 5.90
CA TRP A 110 -4.06 -29.93 7.05
C TRP A 110 -4.25 -31.43 6.93
N GLN A 111 -4.63 -31.95 5.77
CA GLN A 111 -4.74 -33.40 5.55
C GLN A 111 -3.39 -34.12 5.71
N ARG A 112 -2.29 -33.52 5.26
CA ARG A 112 -0.94 -34.07 5.42
C ARG A 112 -0.46 -34.07 6.87
N LEU A 113 -0.78 -33.02 7.63
CA LEU A 113 -0.41 -32.90 9.04
C LEU A 113 -1.33 -33.70 9.97
N MET A 114 -2.60 -33.84 9.60
CA MET A 114 -3.57 -34.67 10.33
C MET A 114 -3.44 -36.16 10.01
N LYS A 115 -2.71 -36.54 8.94
CA LYS A 115 -2.26 -37.92 8.79
C LYS A 115 -1.34 -38.20 9.99
N PRO A 116 -1.75 -39.05 10.94
CA PRO A 116 -0.92 -39.31 12.09
C PRO A 116 0.39 -39.92 11.59
N HIS A 117 1.52 -39.43 12.08
CA HIS A 117 2.85 -40.02 11.85
C HIS A 117 2.99 -41.46 12.40
N CYS A 118 1.88 -42.09 12.80
CA CYS A 118 1.77 -43.46 13.28
C CYS A 118 2.19 -44.54 12.27
N GLN A 119 2.72 -44.19 11.09
CA GLN A 119 3.38 -45.13 10.18
C GLN A 119 4.92 -45.05 10.20
N GLN A 120 5.52 -44.17 11.01
CA GLN A 120 6.97 -44.15 11.25
C GLN A 120 7.39 -44.63 12.64
N ASN A 121 6.43 -44.82 13.56
CA ASN A 121 6.70 -45.59 14.76
C ASN A 121 6.59 -47.07 14.36
N LEU A 122 7.72 -47.78 14.43
CA LEU A 122 7.72 -49.24 14.37
C LEU A 122 6.62 -49.72 15.33
N PRO A 123 5.66 -50.57 14.91
CA PRO A 123 4.68 -51.10 15.83
C PRO A 123 5.45 -51.86 16.92
N VAL A 124 5.61 -51.23 18.07
CA VAL A 124 6.23 -51.88 19.22
C VAL A 124 5.15 -52.79 19.77
N GLU A 125 5.47 -54.07 19.87
CA GLU A 125 4.56 -55.04 20.45
C GLU A 125 4.30 -54.64 21.93
N ALA A 126 3.06 -54.78 22.41
CA ALA A 126 2.64 -54.20 23.70
C ALA A 126 3.45 -54.72 24.91
N ASN A 127 3.97 -55.95 24.80
CA ASN A 127 4.92 -56.56 25.73
C ASN A 127 6.29 -55.84 25.79
N LEU A 128 6.71 -55.20 24.71
CA LEU A 128 8.00 -54.51 24.57
C LEU A 128 7.94 -53.03 24.98
N HIS A 129 6.75 -52.44 25.08
CA HIS A 129 6.55 -51.02 25.45
C HIS A 129 7.28 -50.64 26.74
N ARG A 130 7.19 -51.48 27.79
CA ARG A 130 7.84 -51.20 29.09
C ARG A 130 9.36 -51.07 28.94
N TYR A 131 9.96 -51.92 28.12
CA TYR A 131 11.42 -51.94 27.90
C TYR A 131 11.86 -50.76 27.04
N VAL A 132 11.08 -50.41 26.01
CA VAL A 132 11.37 -49.23 25.17
C VAL A 132 11.27 -47.95 25.98
N VAL A 133 10.24 -47.79 26.80
CA VAL A 133 10.08 -46.62 27.68
C VAL A 133 11.25 -46.51 28.67
N GLN A 134 11.65 -47.63 29.28
CA GLN A 134 12.82 -47.65 30.16
C GLN A 134 14.12 -47.28 29.43
N LEU A 135 14.34 -47.82 28.23
CA LEU A 135 15.51 -47.53 27.42
C LEU A 135 15.56 -46.05 26.99
N VAL A 136 14.44 -45.49 26.54
CA VAL A 136 14.34 -44.08 26.15
C VAL A 136 14.57 -43.17 27.34
N SER A 137 14.03 -43.50 28.51
CA SER A 137 14.30 -42.77 29.75
C SER A 137 15.79 -42.80 30.10
N MET A 138 16.42 -43.98 30.05
CA MET A 138 17.84 -44.14 30.33
C MET A 138 18.72 -43.37 29.34
N ALA A 139 18.36 -43.37 28.05
CA ALA A 139 19.05 -42.61 27.03
C ALA A 139 18.93 -41.10 27.25
N ALA A 140 17.75 -40.61 27.63
CA ALA A 140 17.54 -39.20 27.97
C ALA A 140 18.38 -38.76 29.17
N ASP A 141 18.40 -39.58 30.23
CA ASP A 141 19.24 -39.33 31.42
C ASP A 141 20.73 -39.37 31.08
N PHE A 142 21.15 -40.28 30.22
CA PHE A 142 22.54 -40.34 29.75
C PHE A 142 22.93 -39.09 28.97
N ILE A 143 22.10 -38.64 28.01
CA ILE A 143 22.34 -37.43 27.22
C ILE A 143 22.47 -36.21 28.14
N LYS A 144 21.54 -36.06 29.10
CA LYS A 144 21.59 -34.97 30.09
C LYS A 144 22.88 -34.97 30.90
N ASN A 145 23.32 -36.15 31.36
CA ASN A 145 24.57 -36.29 32.11
C ASN A 145 25.80 -35.99 31.25
N LEU A 146 25.79 -36.41 29.98
CA LEU A 146 26.86 -36.14 29.04
C LEU A 146 26.99 -34.65 28.76
N GLU A 147 25.86 -33.98 28.49
CA GLU A 147 25.81 -32.53 28.26
C GLU A 147 26.35 -31.75 29.45
N SER A 148 25.93 -32.11 30.67
CA SER A 148 26.46 -31.52 31.90
C SER A 148 27.98 -31.68 32.01
N ARG A 149 28.51 -32.88 31.72
CA ARG A 149 29.95 -33.13 31.75
C ARG A 149 30.71 -32.33 30.70
N VAL A 150 30.20 -32.27 29.47
CA VAL A 150 30.78 -31.46 28.38
C VAL A 150 30.81 -29.98 28.76
N GLN A 151 29.74 -29.48 29.36
CA GLN A 151 29.66 -28.11 29.82
C GLN A 151 30.67 -27.83 30.95
N THR A 152 30.82 -28.76 31.90
CA THR A 152 31.87 -28.66 32.92
C THR A 152 33.26 -28.64 32.29
N THR A 153 33.56 -29.53 31.34
CA THR A 153 34.85 -29.54 30.62
C THR A 153 35.12 -28.22 29.88
N ARG A 154 34.10 -27.63 29.24
CA ARG A 154 34.23 -26.31 28.58
C ARG A 154 34.44 -25.15 29.54
N SER A 155 33.96 -25.27 30.78
CA SER A 155 34.13 -24.25 31.83
C SER A 155 35.49 -24.32 32.52
N ILE A 156 36.26 -25.39 32.32
CA ILE A 156 37.65 -25.47 32.79
C ILE A 156 38.42 -24.41 31.98
N PRO A 157 39.05 -23.40 32.63
CA PRO A 157 39.80 -22.39 31.92
C PRO A 157 40.89 -23.07 31.09
N ASP A 158 40.91 -22.78 29.79
CA ASP A 158 41.92 -23.30 28.89
C ASP A 158 43.29 -22.94 29.45
N ILE A 159 44.19 -23.93 29.52
CA ILE A 159 45.57 -23.76 29.97
C ILE A 159 46.23 -22.62 29.19
N GLY A 160 45.85 -22.43 27.92
CA GLY A 160 46.26 -21.29 27.10
C GLY A 160 45.88 -19.92 27.67
N GLN A 161 44.68 -19.74 28.22
CA GLN A 161 44.26 -18.47 28.85
C GLN A 161 45.04 -18.22 30.15
N SER A 162 45.26 -19.26 30.95
CA SER A 162 46.10 -19.16 32.15
C SER A 162 47.53 -18.79 31.80
N MET A 163 48.13 -19.42 30.77
CA MET A 163 49.47 -19.12 30.29
C MET A 163 49.59 -17.68 29.76
N ALA A 164 48.63 -17.21 28.95
CA ALA A 164 48.63 -15.84 28.47
C ALA A 164 48.52 -14.82 29.62
N SER A 165 47.75 -15.13 30.68
CA SER A 165 47.69 -14.28 31.88
C SER A 165 49.03 -14.23 32.63
N LEU A 166 49.75 -15.35 32.69
CA LEU A 166 51.08 -15.45 33.31
C LEU A 166 52.13 -14.72 32.48
N ASP A 167 52.14 -14.86 31.16
CA ASP A 167 53.05 -14.14 30.26
C ASP A 167 52.85 -12.62 30.37
N ASN A 168 51.60 -12.16 30.46
CA ASN A 168 51.28 -10.75 30.72
C ASN A 168 51.76 -10.28 32.11
N ALA A 169 51.71 -11.14 33.13
CA ALA A 169 52.26 -10.81 34.44
C ALA A 169 53.79 -10.78 34.43
N LEU A 170 54.43 -11.70 33.71
CA LEU A 170 55.88 -11.81 33.58
C LEU A 170 56.44 -10.57 32.85
N THR A 171 55.84 -10.19 31.73
CA THR A 171 56.21 -8.97 30.98
C THR A 171 56.10 -7.71 31.83
N ARG A 172 55.06 -7.58 32.67
CA ARG A 172 54.95 -6.47 33.65
C ARG A 172 56.04 -6.50 34.72
N LEU A 173 56.42 -7.69 35.20
CA LEU A 173 57.51 -7.82 36.16
C LEU A 173 58.85 -7.44 35.52
N LEU A 174 59.10 -7.84 34.28
CA LEU A 174 60.31 -7.45 33.55
C LEU A 174 60.39 -5.93 33.37
N SER A 175 59.29 -5.26 33.01
CA SER A 175 59.28 -3.80 32.90
C SER A 175 59.57 -3.13 34.24
N LEU A 176 58.96 -3.62 35.34
CA LEU A 176 59.24 -3.11 36.68
C LEU A 176 60.70 -3.29 37.08
N VAL A 177 61.32 -4.42 36.72
CA VAL A 177 62.76 -4.64 36.97
C VAL A 177 63.60 -3.64 36.18
N SER A 178 63.29 -3.40 34.90
CA SER A 178 63.98 -2.38 34.10
C SER A 178 63.83 -0.97 34.69
N ASP A 179 62.64 -0.61 35.16
CA ASP A 179 62.39 0.68 35.82
C ASP A 179 63.21 0.82 37.11
N VAL A 180 63.29 -0.25 37.92
CA VAL A 180 64.09 -0.28 39.14
C VAL A 180 65.58 -0.19 38.84
N GLU A 181 66.07 -0.87 37.80
CA GLU A 181 67.45 -0.77 37.34
C GLU A 181 67.80 0.65 36.89
N GLU A 182 66.91 1.32 36.16
CA GLU A 182 67.11 2.70 35.72
C GLU A 182 67.09 3.68 36.90
N LEU A 183 66.13 3.54 37.83
CA LEU A 183 66.11 4.31 39.07
C LEU A 183 67.38 4.10 39.89
N SER A 184 67.90 2.87 39.96
CA SER A 184 69.15 2.56 40.64
C SER A 184 70.35 3.27 40.00
N LYS A 185 70.45 3.26 38.67
CA LYS A 185 71.48 4.02 37.93
C LYS A 185 71.39 5.51 38.20
N GLN A 186 70.17 6.08 38.18
CA GLN A 186 69.97 7.50 38.49
C GLN A 186 70.44 7.83 39.91
N ILE A 187 70.07 7.03 40.92
CA ILE A 187 70.51 7.24 42.31
C ILE A 187 72.05 7.22 42.42
N LEU A 188 72.72 6.30 41.71
CA LEU A 188 74.18 6.26 41.67
C LEU A 188 74.77 7.53 41.04
N GLN A 189 74.23 7.99 39.91
CA GLN A 189 74.65 9.24 39.28
C GLN A 189 74.42 10.45 40.21
N TRP A 190 73.27 10.54 40.88
CA TRP A 190 72.99 11.58 41.88
C TRP A 190 73.98 11.54 43.04
N LYS A 191 74.34 10.34 43.52
CA LYS A 191 75.34 10.17 44.58
C LYS A 191 76.73 10.63 44.12
N ASP A 192 77.15 10.27 42.92
CA ASP A 192 78.43 10.71 42.35
C ASP A 192 78.47 12.23 42.14
N LEU A 193 77.35 12.83 41.72
CA LEU A 193 77.20 14.29 41.65
C LEU A 193 77.23 14.95 43.04
N GLN A 194 76.69 14.31 44.09
CA GLN A 194 76.79 14.80 45.47
C GLN A 194 78.21 14.68 46.05
N ILE A 195 78.96 13.64 45.69
CA ILE A 195 80.35 13.43 46.12
C ILE A 195 81.30 14.41 45.38
N ASN A 196 81.02 14.68 44.10
CA ASN A 196 81.78 15.61 43.27
C ASN A 196 81.25 17.06 43.33
N ALA A 197 80.16 17.31 44.06
CA ALA A 197 79.72 18.66 44.35
C ALA A 197 80.80 19.35 45.19
N PRO A 198 81.33 20.50 44.74
CA PRO A 198 82.33 21.21 45.50
C PRO A 198 81.72 21.60 46.84
N LYS A 199 82.35 21.15 47.92
CA LYS A 199 82.24 21.83 49.22
C LYS A 199 82.67 23.28 48.97
N GLN A 200 81.70 24.16 48.72
CA GLN A 200 81.85 25.55 49.06
C GLN A 200 81.97 25.60 50.58
N SER A 201 83.21 25.68 51.04
CA SER A 201 83.59 26.24 52.32
C SER A 201 84.64 27.30 52.00
N PRO A 202 84.62 28.46 52.68
CA PRO A 202 84.38 28.57 54.12
C PRO A 202 82.93 28.89 54.49
#